data_AF-A0A4Q4GXU3-F1
#
_entry.id   AF-A0A4Q4GXU3-F1
#
_cell.length_a   1.000
_cell.length_b   1.000
_cell.length_c   1.000
_cell.angle_alpha   90.00
_cell.angle_beta   90.00
_cell.angle_gamma   90.00
#
_symmetry.space_group_name_H-M   'P 1'
#
loop_
_entity.id
_entity.type
_entity.pdbx_description
1 polymer ?
#
loop_
_entity_poly.entity_id
_entity_poly.type
_entity_poly.pdbx_seq_one_letter_code
_entity_poly.pdbx_strand_id
1 'polypeptide(L)'
;MYKKTYSFLGGALLVALMTQSFAHAVEIDTSAITGEWECTQVIKNNNVIIKSNDQYYENGTYFSDSKIQFGNEKKTIHTSMKTKSAWALDQDQMLVFTKTKLLKVDSDDKTYEQALKKEYEQYPNAAAQIAALSKNKMILQVMKPFKVVEPIECMKK
;
A
#
# COMPACT_ATOMS: atom_id res chain seq x y z
N MET A 1 11.67 5.28 -83.32
CA MET A 1 12.90 4.51 -83.02
C MET A 1 12.80 4.05 -81.56
N TYR A 2 12.70 2.74 -81.32
CA TYR A 2 12.49 2.13 -80.00
C TYR A 2 13.74 2.22 -79.11
N LYS A 3 13.56 2.49 -77.81
CA LYS A 3 14.43 1.96 -76.74
C LYS A 3 13.62 1.66 -75.46
N LYS A 4 13.72 0.40 -75.00
CA LYS A 4 13.43 -0.08 -73.63
C LYS A 4 14.57 0.41 -72.68
N THR A 5 14.58 0.33 -71.34
CA THR A 5 14.13 -0.67 -70.33
C THR A 5 14.41 -0.11 -68.91
N TYR A 6 13.56 -0.51 -67.94
CA TYR A 6 13.66 -0.69 -66.46
C TYR A 6 14.63 0.07 -65.53
N SER A 7 14.09 0.51 -64.38
CA SER A 7 14.55 0.30 -62.97
C SER A 7 13.83 1.31 -62.07
N PHE A 8 13.58 1.15 -60.77
CA PHE A 8 13.55 0.07 -59.79
C PHE A 8 12.77 0.67 -58.59
N LEU A 9 12.32 -0.18 -57.67
CA LEU A 9 11.60 0.12 -56.43
C LEU A 9 12.07 1.36 -55.65
N GLY A 10 11.11 2.07 -55.04
CA GLY A 10 11.37 3.10 -54.02
C GLY A 10 10.16 3.31 -53.12
N GLY A 11 9.93 2.38 -52.20
CA GLY A 11 8.95 2.55 -51.13
C GLY A 11 9.37 3.66 -50.18
N ALA A 12 8.44 4.55 -49.85
CA ALA A 12 8.57 5.45 -48.72
C ALA A 12 7.52 5.05 -47.68
N LEU A 13 7.84 4.02 -46.90
CA LEU A 13 7.19 3.76 -45.62
C LEU A 13 7.79 4.77 -44.62
N LEU A 14 7.16 5.92 -44.46
CA LEU A 14 7.50 6.83 -43.37
C LEU A 14 6.85 6.32 -42.09
N VAL A 15 7.70 5.67 -41.29
CA VAL A 15 7.43 5.19 -39.94
C VAL A 15 6.94 6.38 -39.11
N ALA A 16 5.68 6.33 -38.69
CA ALA A 16 5.19 7.18 -37.62
C ALA A 16 5.99 6.83 -36.36
N LEU A 17 6.93 7.70 -35.97
CA LEU A 17 7.59 7.67 -34.68
C LEU A 17 6.50 7.85 -33.61
N MET A 18 6.02 6.74 -33.07
CA MET A 18 5.29 6.74 -31.81
C MET A 18 6.28 7.14 -30.72
N THR A 19 6.34 8.43 -30.42
CA THR A 19 6.90 8.89 -29.15
C THR A 19 5.95 8.44 -28.05
N GLN A 20 6.12 7.19 -27.58
CA GLN A 20 5.61 6.78 -26.29
C GLN A 20 6.34 7.64 -25.26
N SER A 21 5.64 8.65 -24.75
CA SER A 21 6.05 9.39 -23.57
C SER A 21 6.00 8.40 -22.40
N PHE A 22 7.10 7.70 -22.15
CA PHE A 22 7.33 7.01 -20.89
C PHE A 22 7.47 8.11 -19.83
N ALA A 23 6.36 8.49 -19.21
CA ALA A 23 6.42 9.16 -17.92
C ALA A 23 7.06 8.14 -16.97
N HIS A 24 8.37 8.23 -16.77
CA HIS A 24 9.04 7.52 -15.70
C HIS A 24 8.38 8.00 -14.41
N ALA A 25 7.62 7.11 -13.76
CA ALA A 25 7.19 7.33 -12.39
C ALA A 25 8.46 7.65 -11.59
N VAL A 26 8.46 8.81 -10.92
CA VAL A 26 9.58 9.19 -10.06
C VAL A 26 9.70 8.10 -9.00
N GLU A 27 10.83 7.39 -9.00
CA GLU A 27 11.10 6.33 -8.03
C GLU A 27 11.07 6.92 -6.62
N ILE A 28 10.29 6.31 -5.74
CA ILE A 28 10.18 6.77 -4.35
C ILE A 28 11.45 6.33 -3.62
N ASP A 29 12.18 7.31 -3.10
CA ASP A 29 13.28 7.03 -2.18
C ASP A 29 12.72 6.42 -0.88
N THR A 30 13.06 5.15 -0.63
CA THR A 30 12.66 4.42 0.58
C THR A 30 13.10 5.11 1.88
N SER A 31 14.15 5.95 1.85
CA SER A 31 14.57 6.75 3.01
C SER A 31 13.51 7.76 3.47
N ALA A 32 12.61 8.17 2.56
CA ALA A 32 11.48 9.03 2.91
C ALA A 32 10.40 8.29 3.71
N ILE A 33 10.35 6.95 3.63
CA ILE A 33 9.40 6.08 4.33
C ILE A 33 9.98 5.61 5.68
N THR A 34 11.27 5.31 5.75
CA THR A 34 11.91 4.73 6.96
C THR A 34 11.77 5.62 8.19
N GLY A 35 11.46 5.05 9.35
CA GLY A 35 11.23 5.76 10.62
C GLY A 35 9.88 5.44 11.27
N GLU A 36 9.60 6.15 12.37
CA GLU A 36 8.34 6.07 13.12
C GLU A 36 7.26 6.98 12.53
N TRP A 37 6.04 6.46 12.46
CA TRP A 37 4.85 7.17 12.00
C TRP A 37 3.68 6.92 12.94
N GLU A 38 2.94 7.97 13.25
CA GLU A 38 1.63 7.87 13.89
C GLU A 38 0.56 7.90 12.81
N CYS A 39 -0.16 6.80 12.66
CA CYS A 39 -1.14 6.60 11.60
C CYS A 39 -2.57 6.53 12.14
N THR A 40 -3.53 7.07 11.39
CA THR A 40 -4.95 6.99 11.70
C THR A 40 -5.76 6.64 10.45
N GLN A 41 -6.73 5.74 10.60
CA GLN A 41 -7.74 5.45 9.59
C GLN A 41 -9.13 5.46 10.23
N VAL A 42 -10.10 6.09 9.56
CA VAL A 42 -11.50 6.13 9.99
C VAL A 42 -12.36 5.56 8.87
N ILE A 43 -12.95 4.38 9.10
CA ILE A 43 -13.82 3.70 8.14
C ILE A 43 -15.28 3.97 8.55
N LYS A 44 -15.92 4.92 7.86
CA LYS A 44 -17.18 5.52 8.33
C LYS A 44 -18.33 4.51 8.31
N ASN A 45 -18.43 3.72 7.24
CA ASN A 45 -19.56 2.80 7.05
C ASN A 45 -19.64 1.69 8.11
N ASN A 46 -18.51 1.37 8.76
CA ASN A 46 -18.40 0.31 9.75
C ASN A 46 -18.12 0.84 11.16
N ASN A 47 -18.09 2.17 11.35
CA ASN A 47 -17.70 2.81 12.60
C ASN A 47 -16.38 2.23 13.18
N VAL A 48 -15.37 2.11 12.31
CA VAL A 48 -14.04 1.63 12.72
C VAL A 48 -13.09 2.82 12.78
N ILE A 49 -12.36 2.93 13.89
CA ILE A 49 -11.23 3.84 14.04
C ILE A 49 -10.00 2.99 14.35
N ILE A 50 -8.98 3.11 13.51
CA ILE A 50 -7.68 2.46 13.70
C ILE A 50 -6.67 3.56 13.95
N LYS A 51 -5.92 3.44 15.05
CA LYS A 51 -4.74 4.27 15.33
C LYS A 51 -3.55 3.38 15.51
N SER A 52 -2.42 3.68 14.89
CA SER A 52 -1.22 2.87 15.03
C SER A 52 0.05 3.70 15.13
N ASN A 53 1.04 3.12 15.79
CA ASN A 53 2.43 3.54 15.70
C ASN A 53 3.14 2.53 14.81
N ASP A 54 3.57 2.99 13.64
CA ASP A 54 4.13 2.19 12.57
C ASP A 54 5.62 2.52 12.43
N GLN A 55 6.47 1.50 12.38
CA GLN A 55 7.91 1.64 12.23
C GLN A 55 8.37 0.91 10.99
N TYR A 56 9.00 1.65 10.08
CA TYR A 56 9.62 1.14 8.86
C TYR A 56 11.14 1.17 9.03
N TYR A 57 11.80 0.01 9.02
CA TYR A 57 13.25 -0.09 9.08
C TYR A 57 13.85 -0.18 7.68
N GLU A 58 15.04 0.41 7.47
CA GLU A 58 15.79 0.36 6.21
C GLU A 58 16.07 -1.06 5.71
N ASN A 59 16.17 -2.03 6.64
CA ASN A 59 16.39 -3.43 6.31
C ASN A 59 15.12 -4.16 5.79
N GLY A 60 14.04 -3.43 5.51
CA GLY A 60 12.77 -4.00 5.05
C GLY A 60 11.90 -4.63 6.15
N THR A 61 12.22 -4.42 7.44
CA THR A 61 11.36 -4.86 8.55
C THR A 61 10.32 -3.80 8.88
N TYR A 62 9.08 -4.22 9.11
CA TYR A 62 7.97 -3.38 9.53
C TYR A 62 7.40 -3.87 10.87
N PHE A 63 7.05 -2.94 11.75
CA PHE A 63 6.27 -3.20 12.95
C PHE A 63 5.13 -2.22 13.08
N SER A 64 4.00 -2.69 13.62
CA SER A 64 2.86 -1.85 13.96
C SER A 64 2.34 -2.19 15.34
N ASP A 65 2.09 -1.16 16.15
CA ASP A 65 1.32 -1.24 17.39
C ASP A 65 0.02 -0.46 17.20
N SER A 66 -1.09 -1.18 17.08
CA SER A 66 -2.38 -0.65 16.63
C SER A 66 -3.46 -0.80 17.71
N LYS A 67 -4.34 0.20 17.74
CA LYS A 67 -5.56 0.23 18.55
C LYS A 67 -6.73 0.38 17.60
N ILE A 68 -7.64 -0.58 17.65
CA ILE A 68 -8.85 -0.63 16.84
C ILE A 68 -10.03 -0.41 17.76
N GLN A 69 -10.88 0.54 17.40
CA GLN A 69 -12.20 0.73 17.96
C GLN A 69 -13.20 0.36 16.88
N PHE A 70 -14.07 -0.61 17.15
CA PHE A 70 -15.13 -1.01 16.25
C PHE A 70 -16.44 -1.09 17.02
N GLY A 71 -17.48 -0.42 16.53
CA GLY A 71 -18.80 -0.55 17.13
C GLY A 71 -19.68 0.66 16.92
N ASN A 72 -20.86 0.65 17.51
CA ASN A 72 -21.83 1.74 17.41
C ASN A 72 -22.13 2.29 18.81
N GLU A 73 -23.09 3.23 18.89
CA GLU A 73 -23.50 3.88 20.15
C GLU A 73 -23.92 2.90 21.27
N LYS A 74 -24.23 1.64 20.94
CA LYS A 74 -24.68 0.62 21.91
C LYS A 74 -23.56 -0.27 22.42
N LYS A 75 -22.55 -0.56 21.60
CA LYS A 75 -21.41 -1.42 21.97
C LYS A 75 -20.20 -1.03 21.12
N THR A 76 -19.11 -0.73 21.80
CA THR A 76 -17.79 -0.51 21.21
C THR A 76 -16.83 -1.58 21.70
N ILE A 77 -16.23 -2.29 20.76
CA ILE A 77 -15.16 -3.25 20.98
C ILE A 77 -13.83 -2.52 20.88
N HIS A 78 -12.97 -2.73 21.87
CA HIS A 78 -11.62 -2.20 21.91
C HIS A 78 -10.61 -3.32 21.73
N THR A 79 -9.74 -3.16 20.74
CA THR A 79 -8.70 -4.15 20.43
C THR A 79 -7.35 -3.47 20.34
N SER A 80 -6.34 -4.09 20.95
CA SER A 80 -4.93 -3.73 20.78
C SER A 80 -4.20 -4.86 20.07
N MET A 81 -3.34 -4.52 19.10
CA MET A 81 -2.68 -5.50 18.26
C MET A 81 -1.27 -5.09 17.88
N LYS A 82 -0.34 -6.04 17.92
CA LYS A 82 1.04 -5.88 17.45
C LYS A 82 1.31 -6.81 16.29
N THR A 83 1.83 -6.27 15.19
CA THR A 83 2.20 -7.04 14.01
C THR A 83 3.65 -6.79 13.62
N LYS A 84 4.23 -7.78 12.92
CA LYS A 84 5.54 -7.68 12.28
C LYS A 84 5.44 -8.20 10.85
N SER A 85 5.98 -7.46 9.90
CA SER A 85 6.01 -7.87 8.48
C SER A 85 7.37 -7.55 7.85
N ALA A 86 7.60 -8.11 6.67
CA ALA A 86 8.55 -7.53 5.73
C ALA A 86 7.82 -6.48 4.87
N TRP A 87 8.47 -5.37 4.54
CA TRP A 87 7.95 -4.34 3.64
C TRP A 87 8.92 -4.07 2.49
N ALA A 88 8.38 -3.69 1.33
CA ALA A 88 9.13 -3.22 0.17
C ALA A 88 8.23 -2.36 -0.73
N LEU A 89 8.83 -1.66 -1.68
CA LEU A 89 8.12 -1.11 -2.84
C LEU A 89 8.16 -2.13 -3.98
N ASP A 90 7.04 -2.35 -4.65
CA ASP A 90 7.02 -3.15 -5.89
C ASP A 90 7.32 -2.30 -7.13
N GLN A 91 7.18 -2.90 -8.31
CA GLN A 91 7.46 -2.25 -9.60
C GLN A 91 6.55 -1.05 -9.86
N ASP A 92 5.34 -1.05 -9.28
CA ASP A 92 4.36 0.02 -9.40
C ASP A 92 4.48 1.03 -8.24
N GLN A 93 5.58 0.96 -7.46
CA GLN A 93 5.83 1.78 -6.29
C GLN A 93 4.74 1.63 -5.20
N MET A 94 4.05 0.48 -5.17
CA MET A 94 3.13 0.15 -4.08
C MET A 94 3.90 -0.37 -2.87
N LEU A 95 3.47 0.03 -1.69
CA LEU A 95 4.00 -0.46 -0.43
C LEU A 95 3.40 -1.85 -0.16
N VAL A 96 4.22 -2.88 -0.26
CA VAL A 96 3.81 -4.28 -0.10
C VAL A 96 4.31 -4.83 1.23
N PHE A 97 3.40 -5.43 2.00
CA PHE A 97 3.70 -6.12 3.25
C PHE A 97 3.57 -7.62 3.04
N THR A 98 4.60 -8.37 3.43
CA THR A 98 4.62 -9.84 3.31
C THR A 98 5.06 -10.51 4.59
N LYS A 99 4.77 -11.81 4.71
CA LYS A 99 5.15 -12.64 5.87
C LYS A 99 4.66 -12.01 7.18
N THR A 100 3.48 -11.40 7.16
CA THR A 100 2.93 -10.72 8.34
C THR A 100 2.68 -11.74 9.44
N LYS A 101 3.16 -11.43 10.64
CA LYS A 101 2.95 -12.21 11.86
C LYS A 101 2.23 -11.35 12.87
N LEU A 102 1.13 -11.90 13.39
CA LEU A 102 0.44 -11.36 14.55
C LEU A 102 1.26 -11.73 15.80
N LEU A 103 1.89 -10.73 16.43
CA LEU A 103 2.72 -10.94 17.62
C LEU A 103 1.89 -10.94 18.91
N LYS A 104 0.88 -10.07 18.96
CA LYS A 104 -0.05 -9.95 20.08
C LYS A 104 -1.39 -9.42 19.58
N VAL A 105 -2.47 -9.93 20.14
CA VAL A 105 -3.80 -9.33 20.03
C VAL A 105 -4.48 -9.46 21.38
N ASP A 106 -5.15 -8.40 21.80
CA ASP A 106 -5.98 -8.38 23.01
C ASP A 106 -7.24 -7.57 22.71
N SER A 107 -8.39 -8.19 22.91
CA SER A 107 -9.71 -7.60 22.67
C SER A 107 -10.60 -7.82 23.87
N ASP A 108 -11.46 -6.83 24.17
CA ASP A 108 -12.56 -6.97 25.13
C ASP A 108 -13.64 -7.95 24.66
N ASP A 109 -13.72 -8.20 23.34
CA ASP A 109 -14.54 -9.25 22.72
C ASP A 109 -13.67 -10.41 22.21
N LYS A 110 -13.77 -11.57 22.85
CA LYS A 110 -12.96 -12.75 22.53
C LYS A 110 -13.35 -13.43 21.23
N THR A 111 -14.60 -13.32 20.80
CA THR A 111 -15.01 -13.82 19.49
C THR A 111 -14.35 -13.02 18.38
N TYR A 112 -14.31 -11.70 18.53
CA TYR A 112 -13.59 -10.82 17.61
C TYR A 112 -12.07 -11.07 17.63
N GLU A 113 -11.48 -11.29 18.79
CA GLU A 113 -10.05 -11.63 18.92
C GLU A 113 -9.68 -12.88 18.09
N GLN A 114 -10.49 -13.93 18.16
CA GLN A 114 -10.25 -15.17 17.42
C GLN A 114 -10.47 -15.00 15.92
N ALA A 115 -11.46 -14.18 15.52
CA ALA A 115 -11.69 -13.85 14.12
C ALA A 115 -10.47 -13.12 13.51
N LEU A 116 -9.90 -12.15 14.23
CA LEU A 116 -8.69 -11.45 13.80
C LEU A 116 -7.50 -12.38 13.64
N LYS A 117 -7.26 -13.30 14.60
CA LYS A 117 -6.17 -14.29 14.48
C LYS A 117 -6.31 -15.09 13.18
N LYS A 118 -7.51 -15.60 12.91
CA LYS A 118 -7.80 -16.37 11.69
C LYS A 118 -7.62 -15.55 10.41
N GLU A 119 -8.03 -14.29 10.43
CA GLU A 119 -7.88 -13.40 9.27
C GLU A 119 -6.41 -13.18 8.91
N TYR A 120 -5.55 -12.94 9.91
CA TYR A 120 -4.10 -12.77 9.70
C TYR A 120 -3.39 -14.04 9.25
N GLU A 121 -3.90 -15.22 9.61
CA GLU A 121 -3.43 -16.51 9.08
C GLU A 121 -3.83 -16.68 7.60
N GLN A 122 -5.05 -16.26 7.24
CA GLN A 122 -5.59 -16.42 5.89
C GLN A 122 -5.03 -15.37 4.90
N TYR A 123 -4.80 -14.14 5.36
CA TYR A 123 -4.36 -13.02 4.54
C TYR A 123 -3.06 -12.41 5.10
N PRO A 124 -1.92 -13.13 5.05
CA PRO A 124 -0.66 -12.67 5.65
C PRO A 124 0.03 -11.54 4.86
N ASN A 125 -0.56 -11.11 3.73
CA ASN A 125 0.02 -10.12 2.84
C ASN A 125 -0.96 -8.96 2.64
N ALA A 126 -0.44 -7.74 2.63
CA ALA A 126 -1.20 -6.52 2.40
C ALA A 126 -0.45 -5.63 1.40
N ALA A 127 -1.17 -4.69 0.78
CA ALA A 127 -0.57 -3.72 -0.11
C ALA A 127 -1.31 -2.39 -0.01
N ALA A 128 -0.57 -1.30 -0.06
CA ALA A 128 -1.11 0.05 -0.07
C ALA A 128 -0.43 0.91 -1.14
N GLN A 129 -1.23 1.73 -1.82
CA GLN A 129 -0.70 2.75 -2.72
C GLN A 129 -0.34 3.99 -1.92
N ILE A 130 0.83 4.58 -2.18
CA ILE A 130 1.25 5.85 -1.60
C ILE A 130 0.59 6.98 -2.40
N ALA A 131 -0.44 7.60 -1.84
CA ALA A 131 -1.16 8.70 -2.49
C ALA A 131 -0.43 10.05 -2.31
N ALA A 132 0.27 10.22 -1.20
CA ALA A 132 1.12 11.38 -0.94
C ALA A 132 2.25 10.99 0.00
N LEU A 133 3.46 11.52 -0.25
CA LEU A 133 4.62 11.35 0.62
C LEU A 133 5.41 12.66 0.69
N SER A 134 5.75 13.04 1.92
CA SER A 134 6.59 14.18 2.25
C SER A 134 7.40 13.85 3.50
N LYS A 135 8.32 14.74 3.89
CA LYS A 135 9.15 14.56 5.09
C LYS A 135 8.34 14.21 6.35
N ASN A 136 7.17 14.81 6.54
CA ASN A 136 6.39 14.70 7.77
C ASN A 136 5.01 14.06 7.60
N LYS A 137 4.60 13.73 6.37
CA LYS A 137 3.26 13.23 6.08
C LYS A 137 3.29 12.15 5.01
N MET A 138 2.57 11.06 5.26
CA MET A 138 2.32 9.98 4.32
C MET A 138 0.82 9.67 4.28
N ILE A 139 0.25 9.51 3.08
CA ILE A 139 -1.15 9.11 2.89
C ILE A 139 -1.15 7.81 2.10
N LEU A 140 -1.77 6.77 2.67
CA LEU A 140 -1.84 5.44 2.08
C LEU A 140 -3.27 5.08 1.71
N GLN A 141 -3.46 4.43 0.57
CA GLN A 141 -4.72 3.83 0.16
C GLN A 141 -4.59 2.31 0.19
N VAL A 142 -5.45 1.64 0.97
CA VAL A 142 -5.40 0.18 1.12
C VAL A 142 -5.88 -0.49 -0.17
N MET A 143 -5.02 -1.33 -0.76
CA MET A 143 -5.29 -2.06 -2.00
C MET A 143 -5.56 -3.55 -1.74
N LYS A 144 -4.93 -4.12 -0.71
CA LYS A 144 -5.08 -5.52 -0.27
C LYS A 144 -4.97 -5.64 1.26
N PRO A 145 -5.60 -6.65 1.89
CA PRO A 145 -6.45 -7.69 1.28
C PRO A 145 -7.83 -7.18 0.87
N PHE A 146 -8.33 -6.13 1.53
CA PHE A 146 -9.63 -5.54 1.24
C PHE A 146 -9.47 -4.05 0.96
N LYS A 147 -9.93 -3.62 -0.22
CA LYS A 147 -9.89 -2.21 -0.59
C LYS A 147 -10.85 -1.43 0.30
N VAL A 148 -10.33 -0.39 0.95
CA VAL A 148 -11.11 0.57 1.76
C VAL A 148 -10.99 1.94 1.09
N VAL A 149 -12.08 2.70 1.06
CA VAL A 149 -12.12 4.01 0.39
C VAL A 149 -11.36 5.05 1.22
N GLU A 150 -11.52 5.00 2.53
CA GLU A 150 -10.90 5.95 3.44
C GLU A 150 -9.39 5.68 3.60
N PRO A 151 -8.54 6.71 3.39
CA PRO A 151 -7.10 6.55 3.45
C PRO A 151 -6.60 6.37 4.88
N ILE A 152 -5.38 5.85 5.00
CA ILE A 152 -4.58 5.92 6.23
C ILE A 152 -3.77 7.19 6.15
N GLU A 153 -3.92 8.06 7.14
CA GLU A 153 -3.13 9.28 7.28
C GLU A 153 -2.06 9.08 8.34
N CYS A 154 -0.80 9.28 7.95
CA CYS A 154 0.37 9.09 8.81
C CYS A 154 1.15 10.38 8.96
N MET A 155 1.56 10.67 10.19
CA MET A 155 2.43 11.79 10.55
C MET A 155 3.74 11.27 11.11
N LYS A 156 4.86 11.87 10.69
CA LYS A 156 6.18 11.51 11.21
C LYS A 156 6.30 11.93 12.67
N LYS A 157 6.91 11.08 13.49
CA LYS A 157 7.21 11.36 14.90
C LYS A 157 8.57 12.01 15.09
#